data_AF-X0U4S1-F1
#
_entry.id   AF-X0U4S1-F1
#
_cell.length_a   1.000
_cell.length_b   1.000
_cell.length_c   1.000
_cell.angle_alpha   90.00
_cell.angle_beta   90.00
_cell.angle_gamma   90.00
#
_symmetry.space_group_name_H-M   'P 1'
#
loop_
_entity.id
_entity.type
_entity.pdbx_description
1 polymer ?
#
loop_
_entity_poly.entity_id
_entity_poly.type
_entity_poly.pdbx_seq_one_letter_code
_entity_poly.pdbx_strand_id
1 'polypeptide(L)'
;MAYNYNKHETFQVETPVNMETTHGVLDSSNNEKMEVTVGVDTKANYGYFEIYDIASGGDRFYGEGGLWFSGNKLTDYDGVFELSQFVTKKLNEWGYDTSDVE
;
A
#
# COMPACT_ATOMS: atom_id res chain seq x y z
N MET A 1 -7.87 9.87 -18.35
CA MET A 1 -6.56 10.53 -18.16
C MET A 1 -5.56 9.40 -17.94
N ALA A 2 -4.41 9.41 -18.62
CA ALA A 2 -3.36 8.44 -18.33
C ALA A 2 -2.49 9.02 -17.21
N TYR A 3 -2.41 8.33 -16.08
CA TYR A 3 -1.48 8.70 -15.00
C TYR A 3 -0.05 8.42 -15.43
N ASN A 4 0.87 9.30 -15.04
CA ASN A 4 2.30 9.12 -15.23
C ASN A 4 2.95 9.03 -13.84
N TYR A 5 3.10 7.80 -13.36
CA TYR A 5 3.71 7.52 -12.05
C TYR A 5 5.22 7.79 -12.09
N ASN A 6 5.59 9.04 -11.90
CA ASN A 6 6.99 9.49 -11.96
C ASN A 6 7.81 9.11 -10.73
N LYS A 7 7.17 8.59 -9.68
CA LYS A 7 7.80 7.81 -8.61
C LYS A 7 7.10 6.45 -8.54
N HIS A 8 7.85 5.38 -8.71
CA HIS A 8 7.34 4.01 -8.65
C HIS A 8 8.45 3.08 -8.19
N GLU A 9 8.14 2.20 -7.24
CA GLU A 9 9.04 1.14 -6.79
C GLU A 9 8.25 -0.10 -6.41
N THR A 10 8.81 -1.26 -6.74
CA THR A 10 8.34 -2.59 -6.34
C THR A 10 9.41 -3.26 -5.51
N PHE A 11 9.06 -3.78 -4.34
CA PHE A 11 10.00 -4.41 -3.41
C PHE A 11 9.33 -5.56 -2.64
N GLN A 12 10.16 -6.45 -2.08
CA GLN A 12 9.68 -7.63 -1.35
C GLN A 12 9.91 -7.49 0.14
N VAL A 13 8.97 -7.98 0.94
CA VAL A 13 9.03 -7.98 2.40
C VAL A 13 8.62 -9.35 2.96
N GLU A 14 9.18 -9.70 4.12
CA GLU A 14 8.71 -10.81 4.93
C GLU A 14 7.99 -10.24 6.15
N THR A 15 6.72 -10.59 6.33
CA THR A 15 5.87 -9.97 7.34
C THR A 15 4.75 -10.90 7.80
N PRO A 16 4.27 -10.78 9.05
CA PRO A 16 2.99 -11.36 9.41
C PRO A 16 1.85 -10.69 8.64
N VAL A 17 0.88 -11.49 8.18
CA VAL A 17 -0.29 -11.03 7.44
C VAL A 17 -1.54 -11.63 8.05
N ASN A 18 -2.55 -10.79 8.27
CA ASN A 18 -3.89 -11.22 8.65
C ASN A 18 -4.89 -10.73 7.61
N MET A 19 -5.75 -11.62 7.15
CA MET A 19 -6.95 -11.27 6.42
C MET A 19 -8.08 -11.14 7.43
N GLU A 20 -8.55 -9.92 7.67
CA GLU A 20 -9.52 -9.63 8.72
C GLU A 20 -10.79 -9.00 8.17
N THR A 21 -11.91 -9.34 8.79
CA THR A 21 -13.20 -8.68 8.58
C THR A 21 -13.71 -8.14 9.92
N THR A 22 -14.80 -7.37 9.88
CA THR A 22 -15.50 -6.92 11.10
C THR A 22 -15.98 -8.07 12.01
N HIS A 23 -15.97 -9.32 11.51
CA HIS A 23 -16.37 -10.52 12.25
C HIS A 23 -15.19 -11.38 12.73
N GLY A 24 -13.95 -10.99 12.43
CA GLY A 24 -12.72 -11.67 12.86
C GLY A 24 -11.73 -11.99 11.73
N VAL A 25 -10.65 -12.69 12.09
CA VAL A 25 -9.57 -13.13 11.19
C VAL A 25 -10.03 -14.35 10.38
N LEU A 26 -9.93 -14.27 9.06
CA LEU A 26 -10.29 -15.34 8.10
C LEU A 26 -9.09 -16.24 7.76
N ASP A 27 -7.91 -15.65 7.59
CA ASP A 27 -6.66 -16.35 7.31
C ASP A 27 -5.50 -15.53 7.90
N SER A 28 -4.43 -16.20 8.31
CA SER A 28 -3.23 -15.54 8.79
C SER A 28 -1.96 -16.33 8.49
N SER A 29 -0.84 -15.61 8.44
CA SER A 29 0.49 -16.15 8.24
C SER A 29 1.46 -15.36 9.11
N ASN A 30 2.37 -16.04 9.81
CA ASN A 30 3.34 -15.38 10.70
C ASN A 30 4.57 -14.85 9.95
N ASN A 31 4.84 -15.35 8.75
CA ASN A 31 5.99 -14.95 7.94
C ASN A 31 5.70 -15.19 6.45
N GLU A 32 4.90 -14.31 5.87
CA GLU A 32 4.54 -14.36 4.45
C GLU A 32 5.48 -13.50 3.62
N LYS A 33 5.84 -14.00 2.44
CA LYS A 33 6.62 -13.24 1.45
C LYS A 33 5.67 -12.45 0.57
N MET A 34 5.70 -11.14 0.74
CA MET A 34 4.82 -10.21 0.04
C MET A 34 5.62 -9.37 -0.95
N GLU A 35 5.03 -9.10 -2.11
CA GLU A 35 5.51 -8.05 -3.02
C GLU A 35 4.65 -6.80 -2.82
N VAL A 36 5.30 -5.65 -2.68
CA VAL A 36 4.68 -4.35 -2.48
C VAL A 36 5.08 -3.45 -3.63
N THR A 37 4.11 -2.88 -4.32
CA THR A 37 4.29 -1.86 -5.34
C THR A 37 3.64 -0.56 -4.87
N VAL A 38 4.37 0.55 -4.99
CA VAL A 38 3.85 1.89 -4.70
C VAL A 38 4.15 2.79 -5.89
N GLY A 39 3.15 3.50 -6.39
CA GLY A 39 3.30 4.48 -7.47
C GLY A 39 2.66 5.81 -7.11
N VAL A 40 3.31 6.93 -7.46
CA VAL A 40 2.77 8.28 -7.29
C VAL A 40 2.98 9.09 -8.58
N ASP A 41 1.88 9.66 -9.07
CA ASP A 41 1.87 10.71 -10.08
C ASP A 41 1.78 12.06 -9.39
N THR A 42 2.91 12.77 -9.34
CA THR A 42 3.00 14.04 -8.62
C THR A 42 2.28 15.18 -9.31
N LYS A 43 1.90 15.03 -10.58
CA LYS A 43 1.11 16.04 -11.30
C LYS A 43 -0.38 15.83 -11.09
N ALA A 44 -0.79 14.58 -10.96
CA ALA A 44 -2.19 14.23 -10.70
C ALA A 44 -2.56 14.27 -9.20
N ASN A 45 -1.59 14.45 -8.30
CA ASN A 45 -1.79 14.33 -6.85
C ASN A 45 -2.46 13.00 -6.46
N TYR A 46 -2.06 11.93 -7.16
CA TYR A 46 -2.66 10.61 -7.04
C TYR A 46 -1.57 9.55 -7.05
N GLY A 47 -1.80 8.46 -6.35
CA GLY A 47 -0.96 7.28 -6.36
C GLY A 47 -1.77 6.02 -6.19
N TYR A 48 -1.08 4.89 -6.18
CA TYR A 48 -1.65 3.59 -5.89
C TYR A 48 -0.66 2.76 -5.08
N PHE A 49 -1.19 1.76 -4.41
CA PHE A 49 -0.40 0.66 -3.88
C PHE A 49 -1.01 -0.67 -4.29
N GLU A 50 -0.16 -1.69 -4.36
CA GLU A 50 -0.56 -3.08 -4.55
C GLU A 50 0.35 -3.95 -3.68
N ILE A 51 -0.24 -4.86 -2.92
CA ILE A 51 0.43 -5.74 -1.96
C ILE A 51 -0.14 -7.14 -2.12
N TYR A 52 0.70 -8.11 -2.42
CA TYR A 52 0.24 -9.48 -2.62
C TYR A 52 1.25 -10.54 -2.22
N ASP A 53 0.78 -11.73 -1.83
CA ASP A 53 1.68 -12.84 -1.52
C ASP A 53 2.27 -13.44 -2.79
N ILE A 54 3.58 -13.62 -2.78
CA ILE A 54 4.33 -14.11 -3.95
C ILE A 54 4.01 -15.59 -4.22
N ALA A 55 3.72 -16.36 -3.17
CA ALA A 55 3.53 -17.81 -3.25
C ALA A 55 2.30 -18.19 -4.08
N SER A 56 1.20 -17.46 -3.93
CA SER A 56 -0.03 -17.66 -4.70
C SER A 56 -0.22 -16.64 -5.82
N GLY A 57 0.59 -15.57 -5.87
CA GLY A 57 0.42 -14.48 -6.82
C GLY A 57 -0.77 -13.58 -6.48
N GLY A 58 -1.16 -13.51 -5.20
CA GLY A 58 -2.28 -12.71 -4.72
C GLY A 58 -3.62 -13.45 -4.58
N ASP A 59 -3.68 -14.76 -4.89
CA ASP A 59 -4.91 -15.53 -4.67
C ASP A 59 -5.26 -15.70 -3.19
N ARG A 60 -4.27 -15.66 -2.29
CA ARG A 60 -4.45 -15.85 -0.85
C ARG A 60 -4.45 -14.54 -0.08
N PHE A 61 -3.48 -13.67 -0.31
CA PHE A 61 -3.38 -12.36 0.33
C PHE A 61 -3.16 -11.31 -0.75
N TYR A 62 -4.13 -10.40 -0.88
CA TYR A 62 -4.09 -9.31 -1.83
C TYR A 62 -4.74 -8.06 -1.23
N GLY A 63 -4.10 -6.92 -1.45
CA GLY A 63 -4.64 -5.62 -1.14
C GLY A 63 -4.12 -4.59 -2.13
N GLU A 64 -5.00 -3.80 -2.70
CA GLU A 64 -4.66 -2.68 -3.56
C GLU A 64 -5.49 -1.46 -3.17
N GLY A 65 -5.07 -0.29 -3.64
CA GLY A 65 -5.84 0.91 -3.38
C GLY A 65 -5.24 2.17 -3.98
N GLY A 66 -6.08 3.21 -4.07
CA GLY A 66 -5.66 4.56 -4.41
C GLY A 66 -5.03 5.28 -3.23
N LEU A 67 -4.18 6.27 -3.54
CA LEU A 67 -3.58 7.22 -2.61
C LEU A 67 -3.87 8.63 -3.11
N TRP A 68 -4.46 9.48 -2.27
CA TRP A 68 -4.80 10.86 -2.64
C TRP A 68 -3.93 11.84 -1.88
N PHE A 69 -3.35 12.79 -2.62
CA PHE A 69 -2.41 13.73 -2.06
C PHE A 69 -2.93 15.17 -2.15
N SER A 70 -2.48 16.00 -1.21
CA SER A 70 -2.52 17.45 -1.30
C SER A 70 -1.09 17.97 -1.26
N GLY A 71 -0.51 18.18 -2.43
CA GLY A 71 0.92 18.50 -2.56
C GLY A 71 1.80 17.32 -2.13
N ASN A 72 2.56 17.48 -1.05
CA ASN A 72 3.41 16.42 -0.50
C ASN A 72 2.75 15.64 0.65
N LYS A 73 1.48 15.93 1.00
CA LYS A 73 0.79 15.27 2.10
C LYS A 73 -0.17 14.21 1.57
N LEU A 74 -0.12 12.99 2.13
CA LEU A 74 -1.13 11.96 1.91
C LEU A 74 -2.35 12.30 2.76
N THR A 75 -3.49 12.54 2.11
CA THR A 75 -4.71 13.01 2.76
C THR A 75 -5.80 11.95 2.82
N ASP A 76 -5.75 10.96 1.92
CA ASP A 76 -6.74 9.88 1.87
C ASP A 76 -6.16 8.65 1.15
N TYR A 77 -6.76 7.48 1.37
CA TYR A 77 -6.42 6.24 0.67
C TYR A 77 -7.63 5.30 0.58
N ASP A 78 -7.55 4.35 -0.34
CA ASP A 78 -8.57 3.32 -0.50
C ASP A 78 -8.28 2.18 0.48
N GLY A 79 -9.15 2.04 1.49
CA GLY A 79 -9.02 1.07 2.55
C GLY A 79 -10.03 1.29 3.68
N VAL A 80 -10.24 0.23 4.48
CA VAL A 80 -11.15 0.25 5.64
C VAL A 80 -10.38 0.21 6.97
N PHE A 81 -9.07 -0.03 6.91
CA PHE A 81 -8.13 -0.12 8.03
C PHE A 81 -6.84 0.60 7.66
N GLU A 82 -5.98 0.82 8.66
CA GLU A 82 -4.67 1.46 8.51
C GLU A 82 -3.92 1.04 7.24
N LEU A 83 -3.42 2.03 6.52
CA LEU A 83 -2.57 1.81 5.36
C LEU A 83 -1.31 1.06 5.79
N SER A 84 -0.90 0.08 4.99
CA SER A 84 0.28 -0.73 5.28
C SER A 84 1.52 0.12 5.57
N GLN A 85 2.20 -0.16 6.67
CA GLN A 85 3.45 0.52 7.08
C GLN A 85 4.54 0.49 5.99
N PHE A 86 4.51 -0.50 5.09
CA PHE A 86 5.46 -0.58 3.98
C PHE A 86 5.22 0.52 2.95
N VAL A 87 3.94 0.87 2.73
CA VAL A 87 3.53 1.96 1.84
C VAL A 87 3.87 3.30 2.49
N THR A 88 3.46 3.52 3.74
CA THR A 88 3.73 4.80 4.43
C THR A 88 5.22 5.05 4.59
N LYS A 89 6.02 4.04 4.95
CA LYS A 89 7.49 4.16 5.02
C LYS A 89 8.09 4.52 3.66
N LYS A 90 7.65 3.89 2.57
CA LYS A 90 8.14 4.23 1.22
C LYS A 90 7.79 5.66 0.82
N LEU A 91 6.58 6.12 1.12
CA LEU A 91 6.16 7.50 0.89
C LEU A 91 7.00 8.49 1.72
N ASN A 92 7.24 8.19 3.00
CA ASN A 92 8.10 9.00 3.87
C ASN A 92 9.55 9.07 3.34
N GLU A 93 10.12 7.95 2.88
CA GLU A 93 11.44 7.92 2.22
C GLU A 93 11.50 8.83 0.97
N TRP A 94 10.38 8.97 0.26
CA TRP A 94 10.25 9.85 -0.89
C TRP A 94 9.92 11.31 -0.55
N GLY A 95 9.80 11.64 0.74
CA GLY A 95 9.54 12.99 1.26
C GLY A 95 8.06 13.38 1.31
N TYR A 96 7.14 12.42 1.26
CA TYR A 96 5.73 12.67 1.55
C TYR A 96 5.47 12.67 3.06
N ASP A 97 4.43 13.39 3.47
CA ASP A 97 3.92 13.41 4.84
C ASP A 97 2.70 12.48 4.94
N THR A 98 2.79 11.44 5.76
CA THR A 98 1.73 10.44 5.99
C THR A 98 1.03 10.56 7.34
N SER A 99 1.28 11.64 8.10
CA SER A 99 0.80 11.79 9.49
C SER A 99 -0.72 11.80 9.67
N ASP A 100 -1.50 12.06 8.61
CA ASP A 100 -2.98 12.06 8.69
C ASP A 100 -3.61 10.68 8.52
N VAL A 101 -2.85 9.69 8.06
CA VAL A 101 -3.34 8.32 7.78
C VAL A 101 -2.60 7.24 8.58
N GLU A 102 -1.66 7.66 9.44
CA GLU A 102 -0.98 6.84 10.44
C GLU A 102 -1.79 6.68 11.73
#